data_AF-A0A7C9DWG2-F1
#
_entry.id   AF-A0A7C9DWG2-F1
#
_cell.length_a   1.000
_cell.length_b   1.000
_cell.length_c   1.000
_cell.angle_alpha   90.00
_cell.angle_beta   90.00
_cell.angle_gamma   90.00
#
_symmetry.space_group_name_H-M   'P 1'
#
loop_
_entity.id
_entity.type
_entity.pdbx_description
1 polymer ?
#
loop_
_entity_poly.entity_id
_entity_poly.type
_entity_poly.pdbx_seq_one_letter_code
_entity_poly.pdbx_strand_id
1 'polypeptide(L)'
;DNYVPCYNVSANLLAGFKDGEEFDRHCQFSRSKDRCVVRPPKEYKIPLRYPAGRDVIWTGNVKITKDQFLSSGTMTKRMMLLEENQIAFHNDDGLIFDGVKDYARQIAEMIGLGSDSDFPQAGVQIVLDIGCGFGTFGAHLLSLKLMTVCVAAYEATGSQVQLALERGLPAVIGNFVSKQLPYPSLSFDMVHCAQCGIDWDGKDGMFIIEVDRLLKPGGFFVLTSPMIKTQGSLLTMMKGKMLTPVEDFIQRICWSLLDQQDETFIWQKTADLSCYASRKQGLPLCREEHDSQSYYQPLRKCISGTRSKRWIPIHNGSNGSWFTAEELEVHGIPPAEFYEDREYWKSAVRNYWSLLTPLIFSDHPKRPGDEDPLPPYN
;
A
#
# COMPACT_ATOMS: atom_id res chain seq x y z
N ASP A 1 -15.52 11.04 -20.39
CA ASP A 1 -15.16 9.67 -19.99
C ASP A 1 -14.08 9.57 -18.93
N ASN A 2 -13.01 10.38 -18.96
CA ASN A 2 -11.99 10.36 -17.91
C ASN A 2 -12.06 11.60 -17.01
N TYR A 3 -12.40 11.38 -15.74
CA TYR A 3 -12.34 12.39 -14.69
C TYR A 3 -10.91 12.54 -14.13
N VAL A 4 -9.98 11.66 -14.51
CA VAL A 4 -8.58 11.68 -14.10
C VAL A 4 -7.71 12.29 -15.21
N PRO A 5 -7.08 13.45 -14.99
CA PRO A 5 -6.25 14.11 -16.00
C PRO A 5 -5.08 13.24 -16.45
N CYS A 6 -4.75 13.29 -17.76
CA CYS A 6 -3.63 12.57 -18.38
C CYS A 6 -3.70 11.04 -18.35
N TYR A 7 -4.80 10.44 -17.91
CA TYR A 7 -5.06 9.01 -18.06
C TYR A 7 -6.10 8.82 -19.15
N ASN A 8 -5.71 8.25 -20.28
CA ASN A 8 -6.61 7.92 -21.38
C ASN A 8 -6.10 6.71 -22.15
N VAL A 9 -6.52 5.53 -21.71
CA VAL A 9 -6.09 4.24 -22.28
C VAL A 9 -6.30 4.19 -23.79
N SER A 10 -7.47 4.60 -24.30
CA SER A 10 -7.76 4.61 -25.74
C SER A 10 -6.82 5.53 -26.52
N ALA A 11 -6.57 6.74 -26.01
CA ALA A 11 -5.62 7.66 -26.65
C ALA A 11 -4.17 7.16 -26.54
N ASN A 12 -3.81 6.53 -25.43
CA ASN A 12 -2.48 5.97 -25.21
C ASN A 12 -2.19 4.82 -26.18
N LEU A 13 -3.16 3.91 -26.37
CA LEU A 13 -3.08 2.84 -27.37
C LEU A 13 -2.94 3.40 -28.79
N LEU A 14 -3.70 4.44 -29.15
CA LEU A 14 -3.58 5.12 -30.45
C LEU A 14 -2.22 5.83 -30.63
N ALA A 15 -1.61 6.30 -29.55
CA ALA A 15 -0.27 6.86 -29.55
C ALA A 15 0.85 5.81 -29.61
N GLY A 16 0.51 4.51 -29.57
CA GLY A 16 1.44 3.40 -29.69
C GLY A 16 2.00 2.87 -28.37
N PHE A 17 1.48 3.34 -27.22
CA PHE A 17 1.82 2.75 -25.93
C PHE A 17 1.20 1.35 -25.82
N LYS A 18 1.97 0.41 -25.27
CA LYS A 18 1.65 -1.01 -25.17
C LYS A 18 2.36 -1.63 -23.96
N ASP A 19 2.14 -2.92 -23.75
CA ASP A 19 2.81 -3.71 -22.71
C ASP A 19 2.63 -3.11 -21.29
N GLY A 20 1.46 -2.50 -21.05
CA GLY A 20 1.06 -1.87 -19.80
C GLY A 20 1.29 -0.36 -19.73
N GLU A 21 2.06 0.23 -20.67
CA GLU A 21 2.27 1.69 -20.73
C GLU A 21 1.00 2.46 -21.08
N GLU A 22 -0.01 1.80 -21.63
CA GLU A 22 -1.33 2.38 -21.90
C GLU A 22 -2.09 2.77 -20.62
N PHE A 23 -1.73 2.18 -19.48
CA PHE A 23 -2.29 2.51 -18.16
C PHE A 23 -1.47 3.58 -17.41
N ASP A 24 -0.35 4.03 -17.98
CA ASP A 24 0.47 5.10 -17.42
C ASP A 24 -0.11 6.51 -17.70
N ARG A 25 0.35 7.45 -16.89
CA ARG A 25 0.06 8.88 -17.07
C ARG A 25 0.84 9.44 -18.25
N HIS A 26 0.13 9.95 -19.26
CA HIS A 26 0.70 10.62 -20.43
C HIS A 26 0.04 11.98 -20.66
N CYS A 27 0.71 13.05 -20.23
CA CYS A 27 0.20 14.42 -20.40
C CYS A 27 0.64 15.09 -21.72
N GLN A 28 1.53 14.45 -22.48
CA GLN A 28 2.15 15.05 -23.68
C GLN A 28 1.10 15.39 -24.76
N PHE A 29 -0.02 14.67 -24.77
CA PHE A 29 -1.12 14.86 -25.72
C PHE A 29 -2.26 15.72 -25.15
N SER A 30 -2.22 16.08 -23.86
CA SER A 30 -3.17 17.02 -23.30
C SER A 30 -2.70 18.44 -23.63
N ARG A 31 -3.29 19.05 -24.65
CA ARG A 31 -3.13 20.50 -24.89
C ARG A 31 -3.45 21.25 -23.59
N SER A 32 -2.76 22.37 -23.39
CA SER A 32 -2.95 23.33 -22.29
C SER A 32 -4.39 23.85 -22.28
N LYS A 33 -5.32 23.04 -21.78
CA LYS A 33 -6.59 23.53 -21.28
C LYS A 33 -6.25 24.20 -19.95
N ASP A 34 -6.70 25.43 -19.80
CA ASP A 34 -6.60 26.17 -18.56
C ASP A 34 -7.03 25.29 -17.38
N ARG A 35 -6.45 25.53 -16.21
CA ARG A 35 -6.65 24.76 -14.96
C ARG A 35 -8.13 24.74 -14.55
N CYS A 36 -8.93 23.91 -15.20
CA CYS A 36 -10.34 23.73 -14.93
C CYS A 36 -10.49 22.56 -13.95
N VAL A 37 -11.15 22.82 -12.82
CA VAL A 37 -11.58 21.78 -11.91
C VAL A 37 -12.54 20.85 -12.64
N VAL A 38 -12.28 19.55 -12.60
CA VAL A 38 -13.18 18.55 -13.16
C VAL A 38 -14.41 18.48 -12.24
N ARG A 39 -15.60 18.74 -12.78
CA ARG A 39 -16.84 18.64 -12.00
C ARG A 39 -17.08 17.19 -11.57
N PRO A 40 -17.58 16.96 -10.34
CA PRO A 40 -18.02 15.63 -9.92
C PRO A 40 -19.08 15.04 -10.87
N PRO A 41 -19.15 13.71 -11.00
CA PRO A 41 -20.27 13.04 -11.67
C PRO A 41 -21.63 13.47 -11.10
N LYS A 42 -22.69 13.46 -11.93
CA LYS A 42 -24.05 13.90 -11.52
C LYS A 42 -24.59 13.16 -10.30
N GLU A 43 -24.22 11.90 -10.13
CA GLU A 43 -24.70 11.01 -9.07
C GLU A 43 -23.71 10.91 -7.90
N TYR A 44 -22.63 11.70 -7.94
CA TYR A 44 -21.62 11.70 -6.88
C TYR A 44 -22.21 12.25 -5.59
N LYS A 45 -21.99 11.52 -4.50
CA LYS A 45 -22.36 11.86 -3.13
C LYS A 45 -21.11 12.09 -2.30
N ILE A 46 -21.23 12.91 -1.26
CA ILE A 46 -20.14 13.08 -0.29
C ILE A 46 -19.87 11.72 0.39
N PRO A 47 -18.62 11.23 0.44
CA PRO A 47 -18.28 9.97 1.09
C PRO A 47 -18.71 9.95 2.56
N LEU A 48 -19.05 8.76 3.07
CA LEU A 48 -19.34 8.57 4.49
C LEU A 48 -18.09 8.87 5.32
N ARG A 49 -18.26 9.51 6.49
CA ARG A 49 -17.14 9.81 7.37
C ARG A 49 -16.50 8.52 7.87
N TYR A 50 -15.18 8.54 8.05
CA TYR A 50 -14.48 7.47 8.74
C TYR A 50 -14.99 7.35 10.19
N PRO A 51 -15.19 6.13 10.74
CA PRO A 51 -14.88 4.82 10.16
C PRO A 51 -15.97 4.21 9.27
N ALA A 52 -17.18 4.78 9.21
CA ALA A 52 -18.29 4.20 8.44
C ALA A 52 -17.95 4.03 6.94
N GLY A 53 -17.24 4.99 6.36
CA GLY A 53 -16.75 4.92 4.97
C GLY A 53 -15.90 3.68 4.69
N ARG A 54 -15.18 3.16 5.69
CA ARG A 54 -14.32 1.97 5.55
C ARG A 54 -15.11 0.75 5.05
N ASP A 55 -16.34 0.60 5.55
CA ASP A 55 -17.13 -0.60 5.36
C ASP A 55 -18.27 -0.38 4.37
N VAL A 56 -18.69 0.88 4.13
CA VAL A 56 -19.81 1.23 3.26
C VAL A 56 -19.49 2.45 2.40
N ILE A 57 -19.78 2.36 1.09
CA ILE A 57 -19.66 3.49 0.16
C ILE A 57 -20.92 3.68 -0.67
N TRP A 58 -21.02 4.81 -1.37
CA TRP A 58 -22.09 5.07 -2.33
C TRP A 58 -21.81 4.43 -3.69
N THR A 59 -22.78 3.67 -4.22
CA THR A 59 -22.67 3.08 -5.57
C THR A 59 -22.46 4.13 -6.64
N GLY A 60 -23.07 5.32 -6.52
CA GLY A 60 -22.96 6.41 -7.48
C GLY A 60 -21.56 7.05 -7.57
N ASN A 61 -20.67 6.79 -6.60
CA ASN A 61 -19.32 7.34 -6.59
C ASN A 61 -18.32 6.49 -7.38
N VAL A 62 -18.70 5.26 -7.72
CA VAL A 62 -17.83 4.27 -8.35
C VAL A 62 -18.48 3.69 -9.59
N LYS A 63 -17.70 3.49 -10.64
CA LYS A 63 -18.19 2.85 -11.88
C LYS A 63 -17.90 1.36 -11.84
N ILE A 64 -18.78 0.56 -11.25
CA ILE A 64 -18.62 -0.91 -11.16
C ILE A 64 -19.44 -1.57 -12.26
N THR A 65 -18.82 -2.46 -13.04
CA THR A 65 -19.54 -3.25 -14.05
C THR A 65 -20.27 -4.43 -13.40
N LYS A 66 -21.31 -4.97 -14.08
CA LYS A 66 -21.99 -6.18 -13.62
C LYS A 66 -21.01 -7.34 -13.44
N ASP A 67 -20.06 -7.51 -14.34
CA ASP A 67 -19.07 -8.59 -14.25
C ASP A 67 -18.12 -8.40 -13.07
N GLN A 68 -17.72 -7.17 -12.73
CA GLN A 68 -16.90 -6.89 -11.55
C GLN A 68 -17.65 -7.15 -10.24
N PHE A 69 -18.95 -6.82 -10.22
CA PHE A 69 -19.83 -7.15 -9.10
C PHE A 69 -20.06 -8.65 -8.99
N LEU A 70 -20.24 -9.37 -10.10
CA LEU A 70 -20.46 -10.82 -10.13
C LEU A 70 -19.16 -11.62 -9.91
N SER A 71 -18.00 -11.05 -10.22
CA SER A 71 -16.67 -11.60 -9.92
C SER A 71 -16.22 -11.34 -8.47
N SER A 72 -17.11 -10.77 -7.65
CA SER A 72 -16.90 -10.49 -6.23
C SER A 72 -16.93 -11.79 -5.40
N GLY A 73 -15.84 -12.56 -5.42
CA GLY A 73 -15.76 -13.82 -4.68
C GLY A 73 -14.40 -14.11 -4.03
N THR A 74 -13.36 -13.32 -4.33
CA THR A 74 -12.01 -13.54 -3.79
C THR A 74 -11.84 -12.85 -2.43
N MET A 75 -10.84 -13.27 -1.64
CA MET A 75 -10.62 -12.79 -0.27
C MET A 75 -10.52 -11.26 -0.16
N THR A 76 -9.96 -10.59 -1.17
CA THR A 76 -9.77 -9.13 -1.20
C THR A 76 -10.81 -8.40 -2.05
N LYS A 77 -11.74 -9.12 -2.68
CA LYS A 77 -12.74 -8.57 -3.61
C LYS A 77 -14.14 -9.09 -3.28
N ARG A 78 -14.62 -8.84 -2.05
CA ARG A 78 -16.03 -9.07 -1.67
C ARG A 78 -16.77 -7.76 -1.49
N MET A 79 -17.97 -7.68 -2.07
CA MET A 79 -18.88 -6.55 -1.97
C MET A 79 -20.33 -7.04 -1.99
N MET A 80 -21.22 -6.30 -1.32
CA MET A 80 -22.65 -6.55 -1.29
C MET A 80 -23.40 -5.24 -1.58
N LEU A 81 -24.40 -5.29 -2.48
CA LEU A 81 -25.24 -4.13 -2.76
C LEU A 81 -26.36 -4.05 -1.72
N LEU A 82 -26.49 -2.89 -1.07
CA LEU A 82 -27.54 -2.59 -0.11
C LEU A 82 -28.71 -1.85 -0.79
N GLU A 83 -29.90 -1.89 -0.18
CA GLU A 83 -31.13 -1.31 -0.73
C GLU A 83 -31.04 0.22 -1.00
N GLU A 84 -30.16 0.94 -0.30
CA GLU A 84 -30.01 2.40 -0.41
C GLU A 84 -29.00 2.91 -1.47
N ASN A 85 -28.72 2.12 -2.51
CA ASN A 85 -27.63 2.40 -3.47
C ASN A 85 -26.27 2.59 -2.77
N GLN A 86 -26.02 1.72 -1.79
CA GLN A 86 -24.76 1.62 -1.08
C GLN A 86 -24.12 0.26 -1.35
N ILE A 87 -22.81 0.20 -1.22
CA ILE A 87 -22.02 -1.02 -1.31
C ILE A 87 -21.39 -1.24 0.05
N ALA A 88 -21.63 -2.41 0.63
CA ALA A 88 -20.92 -2.88 1.81
C ALA A 88 -19.75 -3.79 1.42
N PHE A 89 -18.67 -3.74 2.19
CA PHE A 89 -17.48 -4.58 2.04
C PHE A 89 -17.29 -5.57 3.19
N HIS A 90 -18.17 -5.52 4.20
CA HIS A 90 -18.12 -6.37 5.38
C HIS A 90 -19.03 -7.61 5.21
N ASN A 91 -18.59 -8.74 5.75
CA ASN A 91 -19.39 -9.96 5.91
C ASN A 91 -19.87 -10.01 7.38
N ASP A 92 -21.01 -9.41 7.69
CA ASP A 92 -21.56 -9.39 9.06
C ASP A 92 -22.41 -10.65 9.37
N ASP A 93 -22.32 -11.71 8.56
CA ASP A 93 -23.18 -12.89 8.72
C ASP A 93 -22.73 -13.81 9.86
N GLY A 94 -21.63 -13.53 10.58
CA GLY A 94 -21.21 -14.29 11.77
C GLY A 94 -20.97 -15.79 11.54
N LEU A 95 -21.03 -16.25 10.30
CA LEU A 95 -20.95 -17.63 9.89
C LEU A 95 -19.65 -17.83 9.10
N ILE A 96 -18.60 -18.19 9.85
CA ILE A 96 -17.51 -19.06 9.41
C ILE A 96 -16.56 -18.40 8.35
N PHE A 97 -15.50 -17.77 8.88
CA PHE A 97 -14.30 -17.19 8.22
C PHE A 97 -14.42 -15.77 7.63
N ASP A 98 -13.79 -14.81 8.32
CA ASP A 98 -13.44 -13.49 7.76
C ASP A 98 -12.14 -13.63 6.97
N GLY A 99 -12.28 -13.91 5.68
CA GLY A 99 -11.17 -14.33 4.81
C GLY A 99 -9.98 -13.37 4.79
N VAL A 100 -10.16 -12.06 5.02
CA VAL A 100 -9.03 -11.11 5.08
C VAL A 100 -8.30 -11.17 6.42
N LYS A 101 -9.03 -11.37 7.52
CA LYS A 101 -8.44 -11.49 8.86
C LYS A 101 -7.69 -12.81 8.99
N ASP A 102 -8.25 -13.90 8.47
CA ASP A 102 -7.57 -15.19 8.44
C ASP A 102 -6.30 -15.12 7.58
N TYR A 103 -6.36 -14.42 6.45
CA TYR A 103 -5.20 -14.16 5.60
C TYR A 103 -4.15 -13.28 6.27
N ALA A 104 -4.54 -12.19 6.94
CA ALA A 104 -3.60 -11.36 7.69
C ALA A 104 -2.93 -12.12 8.84
N ARG A 105 -3.70 -12.97 9.54
CA ARG A 105 -3.16 -13.87 10.57
C ARG A 105 -2.21 -14.90 9.96
N GLN A 106 -2.54 -15.49 8.81
CA GLN A 106 -1.65 -16.38 8.09
C GLN A 106 -0.31 -15.69 7.79
N ILE A 107 -0.32 -14.47 7.24
CA ILE A 107 0.91 -13.71 6.99
C ILE A 107 1.69 -13.50 8.30
N ALA A 108 1.01 -13.15 9.40
CA ALA A 108 1.65 -12.93 10.69
C ALA A 108 2.32 -14.22 11.22
N GLU A 109 1.64 -15.36 11.14
CA GLU A 109 2.18 -16.66 11.53
C GLU A 109 3.40 -17.05 10.67
N MET A 110 3.34 -16.83 9.36
CA MET A 110 4.44 -17.08 8.42
C MET A 110 5.68 -16.21 8.71
N ILE A 111 5.52 -15.02 9.31
CA ILE A 111 6.64 -14.19 9.78
C ILE A 111 7.04 -14.44 11.25
N GLY A 112 6.46 -15.47 11.89
CA GLY A 112 6.81 -15.90 13.24
C GLY A 112 6.08 -15.17 14.38
N LEU A 113 4.96 -14.52 14.10
CA LEU A 113 4.12 -13.84 15.10
C LEU A 113 2.95 -14.72 15.57
N GLY A 114 2.37 -14.37 16.72
CA GLY A 114 1.21 -15.09 17.28
C GLY A 114 -0.14 -14.61 16.72
N SER A 115 -0.23 -13.37 16.25
CA SER A 115 -1.44 -12.78 15.68
C SER A 115 -1.06 -11.66 14.70
N ASP A 116 -1.98 -11.36 13.77
CA ASP A 116 -1.97 -10.14 12.94
C ASP A 116 -1.87 -8.84 13.75
N SER A 117 -2.35 -8.80 14.99
CA SER A 117 -2.16 -7.64 15.86
C SER A 117 -0.70 -7.38 16.28
N ASP A 118 0.19 -8.35 16.09
CA ASP A 118 1.59 -8.29 16.49
C ASP A 118 2.53 -7.80 15.38
N PHE A 119 2.01 -7.41 14.20
CA PHE A 119 2.83 -6.84 13.11
C PHE A 119 3.82 -5.76 13.56
N PRO A 120 3.47 -4.83 14.49
CA PRO A 120 4.43 -3.87 15.02
C PRO A 120 5.62 -4.49 15.75
N GLN A 121 5.47 -5.66 16.38
CA GLN A 121 6.58 -6.38 17.03
C GLN A 121 7.61 -6.88 16.00
N ALA A 122 7.15 -7.16 14.77
CA ALA A 122 8.03 -7.44 13.64
C ALA A 122 8.55 -6.17 12.95
N GLY A 123 8.31 -4.97 13.49
CA GLY A 123 8.73 -3.70 12.89
C GLY A 123 7.87 -3.24 11.71
N VAL A 124 6.75 -3.90 11.44
CA VAL A 124 5.84 -3.52 10.34
C VAL A 124 4.90 -2.43 10.80
N GLN A 125 4.99 -1.23 10.20
CA GLN A 125 4.11 -0.10 10.47
C GLN A 125 3.51 0.50 9.20
N ILE A 126 4.26 0.50 8.10
CA ILE A 126 3.87 1.08 6.81
C ILE A 126 3.90 0.00 5.73
N VAL A 127 2.75 -0.23 5.10
CA VAL A 127 2.53 -1.28 4.11
C VAL A 127 2.17 -0.66 2.75
N LEU A 128 2.84 -1.09 1.68
CA LEU A 128 2.44 -0.80 0.31
C LEU A 128 1.62 -1.98 -0.22
N ASP A 129 0.34 -1.75 -0.53
CA ASP A 129 -0.55 -2.77 -1.09
C ASP A 129 -0.70 -2.56 -2.60
N ILE A 130 0.01 -3.38 -3.39
CA ILE A 130 0.03 -3.33 -4.85
C ILE A 130 -1.15 -4.15 -5.38
N GLY A 131 -2.03 -3.50 -6.13
CA GLY A 131 -3.24 -4.14 -6.65
C GLY A 131 -4.23 -4.48 -5.53
N CYS A 132 -4.61 -3.46 -4.75
CA CYS A 132 -5.36 -3.60 -3.50
C CYS A 132 -6.79 -4.17 -3.62
N GLY A 133 -7.26 -4.50 -4.82
CA GLY A 133 -8.60 -5.02 -5.05
C GLY A 133 -9.66 -4.03 -4.60
N PHE A 134 -10.49 -4.40 -3.63
CA PHE A 134 -11.47 -3.46 -3.08
C PHE A 134 -10.94 -2.66 -1.88
N GLY A 135 -9.67 -2.83 -1.50
CA GLY A 135 -9.05 -2.17 -0.35
C GLY A 135 -9.29 -2.89 0.97
N THR A 136 -9.80 -4.13 0.94
CA THR A 136 -10.21 -4.88 2.14
C THR A 136 -9.02 -5.23 3.04
N PHE A 137 -7.87 -5.61 2.46
CA PHE A 137 -6.65 -5.86 3.23
C PHE A 137 -6.13 -4.59 3.91
N GLY A 138 -6.00 -3.49 3.15
CA GLY A 138 -5.62 -2.20 3.72
C GLY A 138 -6.59 -1.68 4.80
N ALA A 139 -7.90 -1.88 4.62
CA ALA A 139 -8.90 -1.54 5.63
C ALA A 139 -8.74 -2.34 6.94
N HIS A 140 -8.44 -3.65 6.83
CA HIS A 140 -8.16 -4.51 7.99
C HIS A 140 -6.90 -4.05 8.72
N LEU A 141 -5.79 -3.86 8.00
CA LEU A 141 -4.52 -3.42 8.59
C LEU A 141 -4.62 -2.03 9.24
N LEU A 142 -5.39 -1.09 8.65
CA LEU A 142 -5.66 0.20 9.28
C LEU A 142 -6.43 0.07 10.59
N SER A 143 -7.31 -0.93 10.73
CA SER A 143 -7.99 -1.23 12.00
C SER A 143 -7.01 -1.72 13.08
N LEU A 144 -5.88 -2.30 12.67
CA LEU A 144 -4.75 -2.68 13.50
C LEU A 144 -3.72 -1.55 13.70
N LYS A 145 -4.06 -0.32 13.29
CA LYS A 145 -3.19 0.88 13.35
C LYS A 145 -1.93 0.81 12.48
N LEU A 146 -1.97 0.03 11.40
CA LEU A 146 -0.91 -0.02 10.39
C LEU A 146 -1.27 0.90 9.22
N MET A 147 -0.34 1.74 8.80
CA MET A 147 -0.54 2.63 7.67
C MET A 147 -0.40 1.85 6.36
N THR A 148 -1.52 1.58 5.71
CA THR A 148 -1.51 0.91 4.40
C THR A 148 -1.82 1.89 3.28
N VAL A 149 -0.96 1.92 2.26
CA VAL A 149 -1.15 2.71 1.05
C VAL A 149 -1.42 1.78 -0.11
N CYS A 150 -2.61 1.91 -0.72
CA CYS A 150 -2.91 1.19 -1.96
C CYS A 150 -2.22 1.87 -3.15
N VAL A 151 -1.61 1.06 -4.02
CA VAL A 151 -1.20 1.50 -5.35
C VAL A 151 -1.75 0.54 -6.40
N ALA A 152 -2.40 1.10 -7.43
CA ALA A 152 -2.92 0.32 -8.54
C ALA A 152 -2.87 1.13 -9.84
N ALA A 153 -2.80 0.40 -10.96
CA ALA A 153 -2.89 0.99 -12.28
C ALA A 153 -4.25 1.67 -12.50
N TYR A 154 -4.30 2.58 -13.47
CA TYR A 154 -5.55 3.24 -13.82
C TYR A 154 -6.51 2.26 -14.49
N GLU A 155 -7.73 2.18 -13.96
CA GLU A 155 -8.84 1.41 -14.56
C GLU A 155 -10.04 2.34 -14.75
N ALA A 156 -10.64 2.33 -15.95
CA ALA A 156 -11.79 3.19 -16.26
C ALA A 156 -13.07 2.76 -15.50
N THR A 157 -13.16 1.47 -15.16
CA THR A 157 -14.27 0.86 -14.43
C THR A 157 -13.72 -0.07 -13.35
N GLY A 158 -14.31 -0.04 -12.16
CA GLY A 158 -13.87 -0.85 -11.00
C GLY A 158 -12.50 -0.45 -10.49
N SER A 159 -12.12 0.82 -10.65
CA SER A 159 -10.84 1.35 -10.18
C SER A 159 -10.64 1.03 -8.71
N GLN A 160 -9.63 0.20 -8.44
CA GLN A 160 -9.22 -0.19 -7.09
C GLN A 160 -8.86 1.04 -6.24
N VAL A 161 -8.17 2.01 -6.86
CA VAL A 161 -7.80 3.27 -6.19
C VAL A 161 -9.04 4.10 -5.87
N GLN A 162 -10.00 4.24 -6.79
CA GLN A 162 -11.24 4.97 -6.50
C GLN A 162 -12.00 4.30 -5.35
N LEU A 163 -12.13 2.96 -5.37
CA LEU A 163 -12.79 2.21 -4.31
C LEU A 163 -12.11 2.44 -2.96
N ALA A 164 -10.79 2.36 -2.89
CA ALA A 164 -10.04 2.62 -1.67
C ALA A 164 -10.23 4.05 -1.15
N LEU A 165 -10.19 5.06 -2.04
CA LEU A 165 -10.42 6.47 -1.67
C LEU A 165 -11.83 6.72 -1.16
N GLU A 166 -12.85 6.15 -1.81
CA GLU A 166 -14.25 6.26 -1.36
C GLU A 166 -14.47 5.59 0.00
N ARG A 167 -13.66 4.57 0.32
CA ARG A 167 -13.61 3.93 1.63
C ARG A 167 -12.83 4.70 2.68
N GLY A 168 -12.24 5.85 2.33
CA GLY A 168 -11.39 6.65 3.22
C GLY A 168 -10.00 6.05 3.45
N LEU A 169 -9.52 5.18 2.56
CA LEU A 169 -8.21 4.54 2.65
C LEU A 169 -7.17 5.33 1.82
N PRO A 170 -5.90 5.42 2.26
CA PRO A 170 -4.82 6.01 1.48
C PRO A 170 -4.59 5.23 0.18
N ALA A 171 -4.71 5.89 -0.97
CA ALA A 171 -4.49 5.24 -2.25
C ALA A 171 -3.97 6.20 -3.32
N VAL A 172 -3.16 5.67 -4.24
CA VAL A 172 -2.54 6.43 -5.33
C VAL A 172 -2.65 5.64 -6.63
N ILE A 173 -3.01 6.33 -7.72
CA ILE A 173 -2.91 5.76 -9.06
C ILE A 173 -1.43 5.70 -9.44
N GLY A 174 -0.91 4.49 -9.56
CA GLY A 174 0.48 4.23 -9.86
C GLY A 174 0.62 2.94 -10.64
N ASN A 175 1.31 3.04 -11.77
CA ASN A 175 1.74 1.88 -12.53
C ASN A 175 3.27 2.00 -12.66
N PHE A 176 3.95 0.86 -12.48
CA PHE A 176 5.41 0.79 -12.47
C PHE A 176 5.92 -0.14 -13.55
N VAL A 177 5.22 -0.17 -14.69
CA VAL A 177 5.63 -0.87 -15.91
C VAL A 177 6.86 -0.21 -16.54
N SER A 178 6.91 1.13 -16.58
CA SER A 178 7.98 1.89 -17.24
C SER A 178 8.74 2.81 -16.28
N LYS A 179 8.08 3.25 -15.20
CA LYS A 179 8.57 4.26 -14.25
C LYS A 179 8.60 3.72 -12.84
N GLN A 180 9.44 4.30 -12.01
CA GLN A 180 9.46 4.05 -10.56
C GLN A 180 8.16 4.58 -9.93
N LEU A 181 7.71 3.91 -8.87
CA LEU A 181 6.66 4.43 -8.01
C LEU A 181 7.13 5.73 -7.33
N PRO A 182 6.21 6.69 -7.11
CA PRO A 182 6.56 8.04 -6.64
C PRO A 182 6.85 8.11 -5.13
N TYR A 183 7.56 7.12 -4.62
CA TYR A 183 8.00 7.04 -3.23
C TYR A 183 9.53 7.07 -3.18
N PRO A 184 10.14 7.70 -2.17
CA PRO A 184 11.57 7.60 -1.92
C PRO A 184 12.02 6.15 -1.70
N SER A 185 13.32 5.89 -1.84
CA SER A 185 13.86 4.60 -1.43
C SER A 185 13.62 4.33 0.07
N LEU A 186 13.44 3.05 0.43
CA LEU A 186 13.30 2.57 1.82
C LEU A 186 12.10 3.19 2.57
N SER A 187 10.95 3.27 1.90
CA SER A 187 9.73 3.90 2.45
C SER A 187 8.80 2.94 3.19
N PHE A 188 8.83 1.64 2.87
CA PHE A 188 7.85 0.67 3.35
C PHE A 188 8.50 -0.48 4.13
N ASP A 189 7.82 -0.94 5.18
CA ASP A 189 8.26 -2.07 6.00
C ASP A 189 7.80 -3.40 5.39
N MET A 190 6.65 -3.38 4.71
CA MET A 190 6.11 -4.50 3.96
C MET A 190 5.57 -4.04 2.61
N VAL A 191 5.82 -4.82 1.56
CA VAL A 191 5.17 -4.69 0.26
C VAL A 191 4.34 -5.93 0.02
N HIS A 192 3.05 -5.75 -0.24
CA HIS A 192 2.08 -6.82 -0.41
C HIS A 192 1.50 -6.79 -1.83
N CYS A 193 1.35 -7.96 -2.45
CA CYS A 193 0.56 -8.15 -3.66
C CYS A 193 -0.20 -9.48 -3.57
N ALA A 194 -1.52 -9.41 -3.61
CA ALA A 194 -2.38 -10.59 -3.71
C ALA A 194 -3.11 -10.57 -5.07
N GLN A 195 -2.77 -11.51 -5.94
CA GLN A 195 -3.36 -11.66 -7.29
C GLN A 195 -3.33 -10.34 -8.09
N CYS A 196 -2.25 -9.55 -7.95
CA CYS A 196 -2.15 -8.23 -8.58
C CYS A 196 -1.93 -8.28 -10.12
N GLY A 197 -1.82 -9.47 -10.71
CA GLY A 197 -1.68 -9.65 -12.17
C GLY A 197 -0.34 -9.21 -12.74
N ILE A 198 0.68 -9.01 -11.89
CA ILE A 198 2.02 -8.60 -12.29
C ILE A 198 2.87 -9.82 -12.62
N ASP A 199 3.54 -9.75 -13.76
CA ASP A 199 4.51 -10.73 -14.23
C ASP A 199 5.89 -10.44 -13.61
N TRP A 200 6.18 -11.03 -12.45
CA TRP A 200 7.33 -10.68 -11.61
C TRP A 200 8.69 -11.14 -12.18
N ASP A 201 8.70 -12.14 -13.04
CA ASP A 201 9.88 -12.58 -13.83
C ASP A 201 10.05 -11.77 -15.13
N GLY A 202 9.04 -11.00 -15.52
CA GLY A 202 9.08 -10.09 -16.66
C GLY A 202 10.15 -9.00 -16.54
N LYS A 203 10.55 -8.45 -17.71
CA LYS A 203 11.49 -7.32 -17.84
C LYS A 203 12.83 -7.50 -17.09
N ASP A 204 13.36 -8.72 -17.03
CA ASP A 204 14.61 -9.07 -16.32
C ASP A 204 14.56 -8.76 -14.80
N GLY A 205 13.40 -8.96 -14.16
CA GLY A 205 13.22 -8.77 -12.71
C GLY A 205 13.14 -7.31 -12.25
N MET A 206 12.91 -6.38 -13.17
CA MET A 206 12.85 -4.93 -12.89
C MET A 206 11.80 -4.54 -11.84
N PHE A 207 10.67 -5.25 -11.80
CA PHE A 207 9.64 -5.03 -10.81
C PHE A 207 10.10 -5.40 -9.40
N ILE A 208 10.87 -6.48 -9.27
CA ILE A 208 11.47 -6.88 -8.00
C ILE A 208 12.53 -5.84 -7.56
N ILE A 209 13.31 -5.29 -8.49
CA ILE A 209 14.26 -4.20 -8.18
C ILE A 209 13.54 -2.95 -7.66
N GLU A 210 12.39 -2.62 -8.24
CA GLU A 210 11.58 -1.50 -7.75
C GLU A 210 11.02 -1.76 -6.35
N VAL A 211 10.58 -2.98 -6.06
CA VAL A 211 10.19 -3.37 -4.70
C VAL A 211 11.40 -3.31 -3.75
N ASP A 212 12.59 -3.78 -4.16
CA ASP A 212 13.82 -3.68 -3.36
C ASP A 212 14.20 -2.23 -3.06
N ARG A 213 14.01 -1.31 -4.01
CA ARG A 213 14.21 0.12 -3.76
C ARG A 213 13.27 0.65 -2.67
N LEU A 214 12.01 0.22 -2.68
CA LEU A 214 10.95 0.72 -1.79
C LEU A 214 10.99 0.10 -0.39
N LEU A 215 11.42 -1.16 -0.29
CA LEU A 215 11.39 -1.94 0.95
C LEU A 215 12.57 -1.59 1.85
N LYS A 216 12.30 -1.36 3.14
CA LYS A 216 13.34 -1.14 4.15
C LYS A 216 14.16 -2.41 4.40
N PRO A 217 15.39 -2.28 4.93
CA PRO A 217 16.20 -3.42 5.34
C PRO A 217 15.47 -4.27 6.40
N GLY A 218 15.47 -5.59 6.27
CA GLY A 218 14.67 -6.48 7.11
C GLY A 218 13.17 -6.53 6.75
N GLY A 219 12.70 -5.71 5.80
CA GLY A 219 11.33 -5.67 5.34
C GLY A 219 10.86 -6.93 4.62
N PHE A 220 9.54 -7.08 4.53
CA PHE A 220 8.89 -8.26 3.96
C PHE A 220 8.24 -7.97 2.60
N PHE A 221 8.46 -8.85 1.64
CA PHE A 221 7.69 -8.90 0.40
C PHE A 221 6.75 -10.09 0.44
N VAL A 222 5.45 -9.83 0.43
CA VAL A 222 4.38 -10.84 0.49
C VAL A 222 3.71 -10.93 -0.88
N LEU A 223 3.76 -12.10 -1.49
CA LEU A 223 3.15 -12.38 -2.78
C LEU A 223 2.20 -13.56 -2.68
N THR A 224 0.93 -13.35 -3.00
CA THR A 224 -0.05 -14.44 -3.16
C THR A 224 -0.45 -14.54 -4.63
N SER A 225 -0.13 -15.66 -5.28
CA SER A 225 -0.44 -15.87 -6.70
C SER A 225 -0.75 -17.33 -7.03
N PRO A 226 -1.94 -17.63 -7.62
CA PRO A 226 -2.32 -18.98 -8.00
C PRO A 226 -1.45 -19.56 -9.13
N MET A 227 -0.80 -18.68 -9.91
CA MET A 227 0.04 -19.06 -11.05
C MET A 227 1.39 -19.67 -10.62
N ILE A 228 1.80 -19.52 -9.36
CA ILE A 228 3.05 -20.11 -8.83
C ILE A 228 2.85 -21.58 -8.40
N LYS A 229 1.62 -22.11 -8.49
CA LYS A 229 1.40 -23.56 -8.41
C LYS A 229 2.10 -24.23 -9.60
N THR A 230 3.27 -24.74 -9.28
CA THR A 230 4.02 -25.79 -9.97
C THR A 230 3.22 -26.55 -11.03
N GLN A 231 3.88 -26.78 -12.17
CA GLN A 231 3.66 -27.90 -13.10
C GLN A 231 3.81 -29.27 -12.37
N GLY A 232 3.11 -29.46 -11.25
CA GLY A 232 3.29 -30.56 -10.30
C GLY A 232 2.20 -31.61 -10.38
N SER A 233 1.22 -31.49 -11.28
CA SER A 233 0.16 -32.51 -11.43
C SER A 233 0.41 -33.54 -12.53
N LEU A 234 1.60 -33.61 -13.14
CA LEU A 234 1.94 -34.69 -14.09
C LEU A 234 3.32 -35.33 -13.91
N LEU A 235 4.16 -34.90 -12.96
CA LEU A 235 5.47 -35.51 -12.73
C LEU A 235 5.75 -35.75 -11.25
N THR A 236 5.05 -36.73 -10.69
CA THR A 236 5.64 -37.57 -9.63
C THR A 236 6.99 -38.11 -10.11
N MET A 237 8.02 -38.01 -9.25
CA MET A 237 9.43 -38.39 -9.42
C MET A 237 10.35 -37.38 -10.14
N MET A 238 10.70 -36.30 -9.46
CA MET A 238 12.10 -35.88 -9.29
C MET A 238 12.20 -34.86 -8.15
N LYS A 239 12.73 -35.30 -6.99
CA LYS A 239 13.29 -34.42 -5.98
C LYS A 239 14.51 -33.72 -6.59
N GLY A 240 14.29 -32.59 -7.24
CA GLY A 240 15.30 -31.67 -7.70
C GLY A 240 14.73 -30.27 -7.56
N LYS A 241 15.30 -29.46 -6.67
CA LYS A 241 15.02 -28.03 -6.52
C LYS A 241 15.25 -27.32 -7.86
N MET A 242 14.23 -27.23 -8.70
CA MET A 242 14.26 -26.33 -9.84
C MET A 242 13.67 -25.01 -9.34
N LEU A 243 14.56 -24.08 -8.96
CA LEU A 243 14.18 -22.74 -8.53
C LEU A 243 13.42 -22.06 -9.66
N THR A 244 12.30 -21.42 -9.36
CA THR A 244 11.64 -20.55 -10.35
C THR A 244 12.61 -19.40 -10.72
N PRO A 245 12.52 -18.82 -11.94
CA PRO A 245 13.35 -17.67 -12.31
C PRO A 245 13.32 -16.52 -11.29
N VAL A 246 12.17 -16.36 -10.61
CA VAL A 246 11.97 -15.39 -9.52
C VAL A 246 12.84 -15.72 -8.30
N GLU A 247 12.90 -16.98 -7.86
CA GLU A 247 13.70 -17.37 -6.69
C GLU A 247 15.21 -17.19 -6.90
N ASP A 248 15.71 -17.52 -8.09
CA ASP A 248 17.11 -17.28 -8.45
C ASP A 248 17.43 -15.78 -8.47
N PHE A 249 16.50 -14.97 -9.00
CA PHE A 249 16.65 -13.52 -8.99
C PHE A 249 16.68 -12.93 -7.57
N ILE A 250 15.77 -13.37 -6.71
CA ILE A 250 15.65 -12.94 -5.31
C ILE A 250 16.94 -13.23 -4.52
N GLN A 251 17.57 -14.40 -4.74
CA GLN A 251 18.86 -14.70 -4.12
C GLN A 251 19.98 -13.76 -4.58
N ARG A 252 19.97 -13.34 -5.85
CA ARG A 252 20.96 -12.39 -6.41
C ARG A 252 20.80 -10.97 -5.85
N ILE A 253 19.66 -10.62 -5.26
CA ILE A 253 19.41 -9.32 -4.62
C ILE A 253 19.46 -9.37 -3.09
N CYS A 254 20.05 -10.42 -2.51
CA CYS A 254 20.21 -10.56 -1.05
C CYS A 254 18.90 -10.68 -0.29
N TRP A 255 17.91 -11.33 -0.88
CA TRP A 255 16.68 -11.68 -0.20
C TRP A 255 16.65 -13.17 0.12
N SER A 256 15.98 -13.53 1.20
CA SER A 256 15.77 -14.91 1.62
C SER A 256 14.28 -15.24 1.65
N LEU A 257 13.91 -16.42 1.16
CA LEU A 257 12.56 -16.97 1.37
C LEU A 257 12.42 -17.29 2.86
N LEU A 258 11.45 -16.65 3.50
CA LEU A 258 11.16 -16.84 4.92
C LEU A 258 10.19 -18.02 5.11
N ASP A 259 9.08 -17.99 4.39
CA ASP A 259 8.08 -19.05 4.42
C ASP A 259 7.25 -19.10 3.13
N GLN A 260 6.65 -20.26 2.88
CA GLN A 260 5.74 -20.52 1.78
C GLN A 260 4.56 -21.37 2.28
N GLN A 261 3.34 -20.85 2.15
CA GLN A 261 2.13 -21.54 2.52
C GLN A 261 1.05 -21.34 1.44
N ASP A 262 0.46 -22.45 0.98
CA ASP A 262 -0.51 -22.47 -0.13
C ASP A 262 0.01 -21.77 -1.39
N GLU A 263 -0.56 -20.61 -1.72
CA GLU A 263 -0.19 -19.76 -2.86
C GLU A 263 0.56 -18.49 -2.43
N THR A 264 0.88 -18.38 -1.13
CA THR A 264 1.52 -17.22 -0.51
C THR A 264 2.99 -17.49 -0.24
N PHE A 265 3.83 -16.54 -0.63
CA PHE A 265 5.27 -16.54 -0.45
C PHE A 265 5.68 -15.28 0.29
N ILE A 266 6.56 -15.43 1.29
CA ILE A 266 7.12 -14.30 2.01
C ILE A 266 8.64 -14.32 1.87
N TRP A 267 9.19 -13.26 1.28
CA TRP A 267 10.62 -13.02 1.25
C TRP A 267 10.99 -11.89 2.19
N GLN A 268 12.19 -11.98 2.77
CA GLN A 268 12.74 -10.93 3.61
C GLN A 268 13.99 -10.34 2.94
N LYS A 269 14.03 -9.00 2.87
CA LYS A 269 15.21 -8.25 2.42
C LYS A 269 16.27 -8.27 3.52
N THR A 270 17.54 -8.51 3.16
CA THR A 270 18.63 -8.49 4.13
C THR A 270 18.72 -7.14 4.88
N ALA A 271 19.00 -7.21 6.17
CA ALA A 271 19.44 -6.05 6.95
C ALA A 271 20.95 -5.79 6.78
N ASP A 272 21.72 -6.82 6.39
CA ASP A 272 23.16 -6.76 6.27
C ASP A 272 23.62 -6.24 4.89
N LEU A 273 24.26 -5.07 4.90
CA LEU A 273 24.87 -4.42 3.74
C LEU A 273 26.01 -5.26 3.14
N SER A 274 26.70 -6.07 3.94
CA SER A 274 27.84 -6.89 3.48
C SER A 274 27.42 -7.92 2.44
N CYS A 275 26.15 -8.34 2.45
CA CYS A 275 25.61 -9.22 1.43
C CYS A 275 25.77 -8.60 0.03
N TYR A 276 25.43 -7.32 -0.16
CA TYR A 276 25.47 -6.71 -1.49
C TYR A 276 26.90 -6.62 -2.06
N ALA A 277 27.92 -6.50 -1.20
CA ALA A 277 29.33 -6.44 -1.57
C ALA A 277 29.96 -7.81 -1.88
N SER A 278 29.46 -8.88 -1.27
CA SER A 278 30.02 -10.24 -1.37
C SER A 278 29.46 -11.08 -2.53
N ARG A 279 28.51 -10.54 -3.31
CA ARG A 279 27.87 -11.26 -4.42
C ARG A 279 28.83 -11.52 -5.58
N LYS A 280 28.91 -12.78 -6.01
CA LYS A 280 29.70 -13.21 -7.18
C LYS A 280 29.04 -12.90 -8.52
N GLN A 281 27.71 -12.91 -8.60
CA GLN A 281 26.90 -12.65 -9.81
C GLN A 281 25.64 -11.84 -9.46
N GLY A 282 25.83 -10.62 -8.96
CA GLY A 282 24.74 -9.72 -8.56
C GLY A 282 24.49 -8.58 -9.55
N LEU A 283 23.30 -7.99 -9.50
CA LEU A 283 23.02 -6.73 -10.16
C LEU A 283 23.90 -5.60 -9.61
N PRO A 284 24.33 -4.64 -10.47
CA PRO A 284 25.18 -3.54 -10.04
C PRO A 284 24.46 -2.63 -9.05
N LEU A 285 25.23 -1.95 -8.19
CA LEU A 285 24.73 -0.85 -7.37
C LEU A 285 24.62 0.42 -8.23
N CYS A 286 23.57 1.21 -8.02
CA CYS A 286 23.40 2.48 -8.71
C CYS A 286 24.50 3.48 -8.29
N ARG A 287 25.03 4.24 -9.26
CA ARG A 287 26.12 5.22 -9.02
C ARG A 287 25.65 6.49 -8.30
N GLU A 288 24.41 6.91 -8.54
CA GLU A 288 23.82 8.16 -8.04
C GLU A 288 22.56 7.88 -7.22
N GLU A 289 22.56 8.37 -5.98
CA GLU A 289 21.41 8.35 -5.07
C GLU A 289 20.63 9.67 -5.20
N HIS A 290 19.88 9.81 -6.28
CA HIS A 290 18.91 10.90 -6.41
C HIS A 290 17.61 10.53 -5.68
N ASP A 291 17.64 10.52 -4.35
CA ASP A 291 16.43 10.33 -3.52
C ASP A 291 15.53 11.59 -3.48
N SER A 292 15.98 12.71 -4.06
CA SER A 292 15.36 14.04 -3.92
C SER A 292 14.51 14.52 -5.11
N GLN A 293 14.50 13.83 -6.26
CA GLN A 293 13.69 14.21 -7.43
C GLN A 293 12.83 13.03 -7.93
N SER A 294 11.69 12.85 -7.25
CA SER A 294 11.01 11.55 -7.13
C SER A 294 9.73 11.39 -7.98
N TYR A 295 9.57 12.14 -9.08
CA TYR A 295 8.42 11.95 -9.98
C TYR A 295 8.86 11.62 -11.41
N TYR A 296 8.28 10.56 -11.96
CA TYR A 296 8.44 10.10 -13.35
C TYR A 296 9.85 9.63 -13.74
N GLN A 297 10.64 9.12 -12.79
CA GLN A 297 11.91 8.46 -13.10
C GLN A 297 11.67 7.12 -13.80
N PRO A 298 12.45 6.74 -14.83
CA PRO A 298 12.37 5.41 -15.43
C PRO A 298 12.83 4.36 -14.42
N LEU A 299 12.30 3.13 -14.55
CA LEU A 299 12.82 1.99 -13.78
C LEU A 299 14.32 1.82 -14.02
N ARG A 300 15.04 1.33 -13.00
CA ARG A 300 16.49 1.14 -13.05
C ARG A 300 16.88 -0.33 -12.90
N LYS A 301 17.82 -0.80 -13.73
CA LYS A 301 18.44 -2.14 -13.63
C LYS A 301 19.61 -2.17 -12.62
N CYS A 302 19.48 -1.48 -11.48
CA CYS A 302 20.50 -1.42 -10.44
C CYS A 302 19.87 -1.28 -9.05
N ILE A 303 20.56 -1.76 -8.04
CA ILE A 303 20.12 -1.68 -6.63
C ILE A 303 20.48 -0.31 -6.06
N SER A 304 19.54 0.31 -5.36
CA SER A 304 19.66 1.66 -4.79
C SER A 304 19.29 1.69 -3.31
N GLY A 305 19.63 2.79 -2.62
CA GLY A 305 19.34 2.99 -1.20
C GLY A 305 20.39 2.40 -0.24
N THR A 306 21.34 1.58 -0.72
CA THR A 306 22.35 0.93 0.13
C THR A 306 23.39 1.88 0.73
N ARG A 307 23.54 3.12 0.21
CA ARG A 307 24.39 4.16 0.81
C ARG A 307 23.57 5.29 1.44
N SER A 308 22.24 5.17 1.41
CA SER A 308 21.34 6.15 1.99
C SER A 308 21.44 6.10 3.52
N LYS A 309 21.41 7.27 4.16
CA LYS A 309 21.30 7.38 5.62
C LYS A 309 19.99 6.75 6.15
N ARG A 310 19.01 6.53 5.27
CA ARG A 310 17.73 5.88 5.54
C ARG A 310 17.82 4.34 5.60
N TRP A 311 19.00 3.75 5.43
CA TRP A 311 19.20 2.30 5.61
C TRP A 311 19.11 1.93 7.10
N ILE A 312 17.89 1.88 7.62
CA ILE A 312 17.55 1.56 9.01
C ILE A 312 16.67 0.32 9.01
N PRO A 313 17.11 -0.80 9.63
CA PRO A 313 16.32 -2.02 9.70
C PRO A 313 14.98 -1.85 10.44
N ILE A 314 13.93 -2.52 9.99
CA ILE A 314 12.58 -2.39 10.58
C ILE A 314 12.50 -2.76 12.07
N HIS A 315 13.33 -3.70 12.53
CA HIS A 315 13.33 -4.15 13.93
C HIS A 315 14.11 -3.22 14.88
N ASN A 316 14.78 -2.18 14.36
CA ASN A 316 15.46 -1.18 15.19
C ASN A 316 14.54 -0.01 15.60
N GLY A 317 13.28 0.02 15.12
CA GLY A 317 12.30 1.02 15.50
C GLY A 317 11.81 0.81 16.93
N SER A 318 11.79 1.86 17.72
CA SER A 318 11.23 1.80 19.08
C SER A 318 9.75 1.40 19.02
N ASN A 319 9.26 0.63 20.01
CA ASN A 319 7.85 0.23 20.17
C ASN A 319 6.86 1.41 20.38
N GLY A 320 7.28 2.65 20.14
CA GLY A 320 6.47 3.85 20.28
C GLY A 320 5.76 4.17 18.97
N SER A 321 4.48 4.53 19.05
CA SER A 321 3.68 5.00 17.91
C SER A 321 4.08 6.38 17.39
N TRP A 322 5.27 6.89 17.75
CA TRP A 322 5.70 8.27 17.54
C TRP A 322 7.14 8.31 17.06
N PHE A 323 7.35 8.94 15.91
CA PHE A 323 8.69 9.25 15.46
C PHE A 323 9.38 10.19 16.46
N THR A 324 10.61 9.84 16.82
CA THR A 324 11.51 10.72 17.56
C THR A 324 12.07 11.79 16.62
N ALA A 325 12.53 12.90 17.20
CA ALA A 325 13.18 13.96 16.42
C ALA A 325 14.42 13.43 15.66
N GLU A 326 15.12 12.46 16.25
CA GLU A 326 16.30 11.78 15.68
C GLU A 326 15.91 10.92 14.45
N GLU A 327 14.79 10.20 14.52
CA GLU A 327 14.27 9.43 13.38
C GLU A 327 13.86 10.34 12.22
N LEU A 328 13.29 11.52 12.49
CA LEU A 328 12.88 12.50 11.48
C LEU A 328 14.05 13.28 10.87
N GLU A 329 15.14 13.45 11.61
CA GLU A 329 16.37 14.10 11.10
C GLU A 329 16.95 13.35 9.89
N VAL A 330 16.84 12.01 9.87
CA VAL A 330 17.24 11.16 8.73
C VAL A 330 16.44 11.48 7.47
N HIS A 331 15.23 12.02 7.62
CA HIS A 331 14.37 12.48 6.53
C HIS A 331 14.60 13.94 6.15
N GLY A 332 15.51 14.65 6.83
CA GLY A 332 15.85 16.04 6.58
C GLY A 332 15.02 17.04 7.37
N ILE A 333 14.30 16.59 8.41
CA ILE A 333 13.53 17.46 9.31
C ILE A 333 14.39 17.74 10.55
N PRO A 334 14.87 18.99 10.75
CA PRO A 334 15.66 19.33 11.93
C PRO A 334 14.87 19.15 13.22
N PRO A 335 15.49 18.69 14.33
CA PRO A 335 14.82 18.53 15.61
C PRO A 335 14.10 19.79 16.10
N ALA A 336 14.66 20.97 15.86
CA ALA A 336 14.06 22.25 16.24
C ALA A 336 12.71 22.49 15.55
N GLU A 337 12.63 22.21 14.25
CA GLU A 337 11.40 22.33 13.45
C GLU A 337 10.33 21.36 13.95
N PHE A 338 10.72 20.12 14.28
CA PHE A 338 9.80 19.13 14.85
C PHE A 338 9.23 19.58 16.20
N TYR A 339 10.05 20.10 17.12
CA TYR A 339 9.57 20.56 18.42
C TYR A 339 8.66 21.78 18.30
N GLU A 340 8.99 22.73 17.41
CA GLU A 340 8.15 23.90 17.14
C GLU A 340 6.78 23.49 16.58
N ASP A 341 6.76 22.63 15.55
CA ASP A 341 5.52 22.12 14.95
C ASP A 341 4.69 21.32 15.96
N ARG A 342 5.34 20.46 16.76
CA ARG A 342 4.67 19.69 17.82
C ARG A 342 3.98 20.58 18.84
N GLU A 343 4.65 21.62 19.34
CA GLU A 343 4.04 22.53 20.31
C GLU A 343 2.94 23.39 19.68
N TYR A 344 3.11 23.82 18.42
CA TYR A 344 2.07 24.50 17.66
C TYR A 344 0.80 23.64 17.55
N TRP A 345 0.91 22.39 17.12
CA TRP A 345 -0.25 21.50 16.97
C TRP A 345 -0.89 21.12 18.30
N LYS A 346 -0.10 20.89 19.36
CA LYS A 346 -0.65 20.70 20.71
C LYS A 346 -1.46 21.92 21.16
N SER A 347 -0.96 23.13 20.92
CA SER A 347 -1.69 24.35 21.23
C SER A 347 -2.96 24.48 20.38
N ALA A 348 -2.88 24.18 19.08
CA ALA A 348 -4.02 24.23 18.18
C ALA A 348 -5.13 23.26 18.63
N VAL A 349 -4.79 22.01 18.94
CA VAL A 349 -5.73 21.00 19.44
C VAL A 349 -6.37 21.45 20.76
N ARG A 350 -5.58 21.96 21.71
CA ARG A 350 -6.12 22.51 22.98
C ARG A 350 -7.09 23.68 22.74
N ASN A 351 -6.74 24.59 21.85
CA ASN A 351 -7.57 25.74 21.51
C ASN A 351 -8.89 25.29 20.85
N TYR A 352 -8.83 24.43 19.83
CA TYR A 352 -10.03 23.88 19.19
C TYR A 352 -10.89 23.10 20.18
N TRP A 353 -10.28 22.28 21.03
CA TRP A 353 -11.01 21.55 22.07
C TRP A 353 -11.76 22.52 22.99
N SER A 354 -11.10 23.55 23.52
CA SER A 354 -11.77 24.53 24.39
C SER A 354 -12.98 25.23 23.75
N LEU A 355 -12.95 25.43 22.43
CA LEU A 355 -14.05 26.02 21.67
C LEU A 355 -15.17 25.02 21.36
N LEU A 356 -14.82 23.76 21.12
CA LEU A 356 -15.75 22.72 20.68
C LEU A 356 -16.37 21.95 21.85
N THR A 357 -15.67 21.79 22.98
CA THR A 357 -16.17 21.09 24.17
C THR A 357 -17.55 21.58 24.62
N PRO A 358 -17.82 22.90 24.71
CA PRO A 358 -19.16 23.37 25.05
C PRO A 358 -20.24 22.98 24.05
N LEU A 359 -19.91 22.86 22.76
CA LEU A 359 -20.84 22.46 21.68
C LEU A 359 -21.02 20.95 21.60
N ILE A 360 -19.98 20.18 21.93
CA ILE A 360 -20.01 18.71 21.93
C ILE A 360 -20.81 18.20 23.15
N PHE A 361 -20.67 18.87 24.29
CA PHE A 361 -21.26 18.44 25.56
C PHE A 361 -22.45 19.31 26.02
N SER A 362 -22.96 20.22 25.17
CA SER A 362 -24.13 21.06 25.51
C SER A 362 -25.40 20.26 25.80
N ASP A 363 -25.54 19.08 25.19
CA ASP A 363 -26.75 18.24 25.31
C ASP A 363 -26.67 17.22 26.45
N HIS A 364 -25.57 17.22 27.21
CA HIS A 364 -25.41 16.41 28.41
C HIS A 364 -25.48 17.30 29.66
N PRO A 365 -26.53 17.21 30.49
CA PRO A 365 -26.55 17.94 31.75
C PRO A 365 -25.40 17.45 32.63
N LYS A 366 -24.34 18.28 32.74
CA LYS A 366 -23.21 18.01 33.64
C LYS A 366 -23.75 17.81 35.06
N ARG A 367 -23.35 16.71 35.72
CA ARG A 367 -23.56 16.58 37.16
C ARG A 367 -22.70 17.65 37.85
N PRO A 368 -23.20 18.33 38.90
CA PRO A 368 -22.40 19.30 39.64
C PRO A 368 -21.16 18.60 40.22
N GLY A 369 -19.97 18.95 39.72
CA GLY A 369 -18.68 18.42 40.18
C GLY A 369 -17.80 17.77 39.09
N ASP A 370 -18.30 17.52 37.88
CA ASP A 370 -17.49 16.94 36.80
C ASP A 370 -16.76 18.04 36.00
N GLU A 371 -15.42 18.01 36.01
CA GLU A 371 -14.58 18.85 35.14
C GLU A 371 -14.78 18.48 33.66
N ASP A 372 -14.50 19.42 32.76
CA ASP A 372 -14.53 19.16 31.33
C ASP A 372 -13.59 18.00 30.95
N PRO A 373 -14.00 17.09 30.05
CA PRO A 373 -13.14 16.01 29.61
C PRO A 373 -11.88 16.60 28.99
N LEU A 374 -10.74 16.02 29.36
CA LEU A 374 -9.44 16.39 28.80
C LEU A 374 -9.48 16.22 27.27
N PRO A 375 -8.78 17.08 26.52
CA PRO A 375 -8.63 16.89 25.09
C PRO A 375 -8.09 15.48 24.82
N PRO A 376 -8.56 14.81 23.75
CA PRO A 376 -8.00 13.52 23.37
C PRO A 376 -6.49 13.68 23.24
N TYR A 377 -5.75 12.78 23.91
CA TYR A 377 -4.34 12.61 23.66
C TYR A 377 -4.22 12.06 22.24
N ASN A 378 -3.98 12.95 21.27
CA ASN A 378 -3.41 12.54 19.99
C ASN A 378 -2.00 12.08 20.24
#